data_AF-A0A7C1STQ5-F1
#
_entry.id   AF-A0A7C1STQ5-F1
#
_cell.length_a   1.000
_cell.length_b   1.000
_cell.length_c   1.000
_cell.angle_alpha   90.00
_cell.angle_beta   90.00
_cell.angle_gamma   90.00
#
_symmetry.space_group_name_H-M   'P 1'
#
loop_
_entity.id
_entity.type
_entity.pdbx_description
1 polymer ?
#
loop_
_entity_poly.entity_id
_entity_poly.type
_entity_poly.pdbx_seq_one_letter_code
_entity_poly.pdbx_strand_id
1 'polypeptide(L)'
;MPWKMIGFLLVLVLVAFFASLNMNHRADISLGFYIFKDVPIFLSLLIAFLAGAVLIIPFTIGASMRKKSKLKEKAENKEKKVKKEKKVKKEKKSTQQITEPGLENDEQFPPTVG
;
A
#
# COMPACT_ATOMS: atom_id res chain seq x y z
N MET A 1 -19.15 -5.81 -20.63
CA MET A 1 -17.84 -5.23 -21.01
C MET A 1 -17.84 -4.18 -22.15
N PRO A 2 -18.95 -3.78 -22.82
CA PRO A 2 -18.96 -2.55 -23.64
C PRO A 2 -19.37 -1.29 -22.88
N TRP A 3 -19.94 -1.46 -21.67
CA TRP A 3 -20.51 -0.36 -20.88
C TRP A 3 -19.48 0.70 -20.41
N LYS A 4 -18.21 0.29 -20.25
CA LYS A 4 -17.12 1.24 -19.91
C LYS A 4 -16.79 2.13 -21.13
N MET A 5 -16.88 1.58 -22.34
CA MET A 5 -16.62 2.32 -23.58
C MET A 5 -17.78 3.24 -23.93
N ILE A 6 -19.04 2.79 -23.75
CA ILE A 6 -20.20 3.67 -23.95
C ILE A 6 -20.21 4.80 -22.93
N GLY A 7 -19.86 4.53 -21.66
CA GLY A 7 -19.72 5.56 -20.64
C GLY A 7 -18.60 6.55 -20.97
N PHE A 8 -17.45 6.06 -21.43
CA PHE A 8 -16.36 6.94 -21.90
C PHE A 8 -16.79 7.81 -23.08
N LEU A 9 -17.48 7.23 -24.07
CA LEU A 9 -17.95 7.96 -25.24
C LEU A 9 -18.99 9.02 -24.86
N LEU A 10 -19.92 8.70 -23.96
CA LEU A 10 -20.88 9.67 -23.41
C LEU A 10 -20.15 10.83 -22.74
N VAL A 11 -19.17 10.54 -21.88
CA VAL A 11 -18.36 11.59 -21.24
C VAL A 11 -17.61 12.42 -22.28
N LEU A 12 -17.04 11.80 -23.31
CA LEU A 12 -16.34 12.50 -24.37
C LEU A 12 -17.26 13.47 -25.13
N VAL A 13 -18.48 13.03 -25.46
CA VAL A 13 -19.51 13.87 -26.10
C VAL A 13 -19.91 15.02 -25.17
N LEU A 14 -20.13 14.75 -23.88
CA LEU A 14 -20.43 15.78 -22.88
C LEU A 14 -19.32 16.83 -22.77
N VAL A 15 -18.06 16.40 -22.74
CA VAL A 15 -16.89 17.30 -22.71
C VAL A 15 -16.82 18.14 -23.99
N ALA A 16 -17.01 17.54 -25.16
CA ALA A 16 -16.99 18.26 -26.43
C ALA A 16 -18.14 19.26 -26.55
N PHE A 17 -19.34 18.86 -26.12
CA PHE A 17 -20.51 19.73 -26.06
C PHE A 17 -20.27 20.91 -25.11
N PHE A 18 -19.76 20.64 -23.90
CA PHE A 18 -19.40 21.68 -22.94
C PHE A 18 -18.34 22.64 -23.49
N ALA A 19 -17.31 22.12 -24.16
CA ALA A 19 -16.28 22.93 -24.81
C ALA A 19 -16.88 23.83 -25.90
N SER A 20 -17.79 23.28 -26.73
CA SER A 20 -18.49 24.02 -27.78
C SER A 20 -19.36 25.15 -27.21
N LEU A 21 -20.12 24.88 -26.14
CA LEU A 21 -20.89 25.91 -25.44
C LEU A 21 -20.02 26.98 -24.76
N ASN A 22 -18.78 26.64 -24.40
CA ASN A 22 -17.83 27.57 -23.81
C ASN A 22 -16.92 28.29 -24.83
N MET A 23 -17.04 28.03 -26.14
CA MET A 23 -16.18 28.68 -27.15
C MET A 23 -16.30 30.20 -27.21
N ASN A 24 -17.44 30.75 -26.77
CA ASN A 24 -17.66 32.19 -26.73
C ASN A 24 -17.08 32.86 -25.47
N HIS A 25 -16.76 32.07 -24.43
CA HIS A 25 -16.17 32.59 -23.20
C HIS A 25 -14.65 32.55 -23.32
N ARG A 26 -14.08 33.72 -23.65
CA ARG A 26 -12.65 33.92 -23.84
C ARG A 26 -12.11 34.84 -22.75
N ALA A 27 -10.87 34.59 -22.33
CA ALA A 27 -10.19 35.38 -21.33
C ALA A 27 -8.72 35.59 -21.73
N ASP A 28 -8.19 36.75 -21.33
CA ASP A 28 -6.76 37.04 -21.44
C ASP A 28 -6.03 36.44 -20.24
N ILE A 29 -4.98 35.66 -20.50
CA ILE A 29 -4.20 34.95 -19.48
C ILE A 29 -2.79 35.49 -19.47
N SER A 30 -2.40 36.11 -18.36
CA SER A 30 -1.03 36.55 -18.12
C SER A 30 -0.25 35.49 -17.36
N LEU A 31 0.85 35.01 -17.94
CA LEU A 31 1.83 34.15 -17.25
C LEU A 31 2.99 34.97 -16.64
N GLY A 32 2.76 36.25 -16.34
CA GLY A 32 3.75 37.19 -15.81
C GLY A 32 4.70 37.77 -16.86
N PHE A 33 5.14 36.97 -17.83
CA PHE A 33 6.06 37.41 -18.92
C PHE A 33 5.38 37.55 -20.29
N TYR A 34 4.25 36.89 -20.49
CA TYR A 34 3.51 36.91 -21.74
C TYR A 34 2.00 36.84 -21.48
N ILE A 35 1.23 37.56 -22.28
CA ILE A 35 -0.23 37.61 -22.20
C ILE A 35 -0.79 36.87 -23.42
N PHE A 36 -1.47 35.76 -23.17
CA PHE A 36 -2.24 35.06 -24.19
C PHE A 36 -3.63 35.70 -24.26
N LYS A 37 -3.94 36.30 -25.40
CA LYS A 37 -5.24 36.94 -25.61
C LYS A 37 -6.27 35.98 -26.17
N ASP A 38 -7.54 36.24 -25.83
CA ASP A 38 -8.70 35.56 -26.41
C ASP A 38 -8.70 34.03 -26.26
N VAL A 39 -8.12 33.53 -25.16
CA VAL A 39 -8.00 32.09 -24.91
C VAL A 39 -9.35 31.56 -24.43
N PRO A 40 -9.92 30.51 -25.07
CA PRO A 40 -11.13 29.87 -24.58
C PRO A 40 -10.94 29.33 -23.16
N ILE A 41 -11.84 29.67 -22.24
CA ILE A 41 -11.72 29.33 -20.81
C ILE A 41 -11.62 27.81 -20.59
N PHE A 42 -12.38 27.02 -21.36
CA PHE A 42 -12.35 25.56 -21.26
C PHE A 42 -10.94 25.00 -21.53
N LEU A 43 -10.21 25.59 -22.49
CA LEU A 43 -8.89 25.12 -22.89
C LEU A 43 -7.88 25.40 -21.78
N SER A 44 -7.97 26.57 -21.16
CA SER A 44 -7.16 26.98 -20.02
C SER A 44 -7.38 26.06 -18.81
N LEU A 45 -8.63 25.73 -18.51
CA LEU A 45 -9.00 24.78 -17.47
C LEU A 45 -8.47 23.37 -17.77
N LEU A 46 -8.58 22.92 -19.02
CA LEU A 46 -8.08 21.61 -19.44
C LEU A 46 -6.56 21.51 -19.28
N ILE A 47 -5.82 22.54 -19.70
CA ILE A 47 -4.36 22.60 -19.56
C ILE A 47 -3.97 22.63 -18.07
N ALA A 48 -4.64 23.44 -17.25
CA ALA A 48 -4.38 23.49 -15.81
C ALA A 48 -4.64 22.14 -15.13
N PHE A 49 -5.73 21.46 -15.50
CA PHE A 49 -6.05 20.11 -15.00
C PHE A 49 -4.99 19.09 -15.43
N LEU A 50 -4.60 19.08 -16.70
CA LEU A 50 -3.55 18.19 -17.22
C LEU A 50 -2.21 18.43 -16.53
N ALA A 51 -1.82 19.70 -16.35
CA ALA A 51 -0.60 20.06 -15.62
C ALA A 51 -0.65 19.54 -14.18
N GLY A 52 -1.74 19.77 -13.45
CA GLY A 52 -1.94 19.24 -12.11
C GLY A 52 -1.91 17.71 -12.05
N ALA A 53 -2.55 17.05 -13.03
CA ALA A 53 -2.55 15.60 -13.15
C ALA A 53 -1.14 15.05 -13.39
N VAL A 54 -0.35 15.68 -14.27
CA VAL A 54 1.05 15.29 -14.52
C VAL A 54 1.90 15.50 -13.27
N LEU A 55 1.73 16.63 -12.58
CA LEU A 55 2.47 16.94 -11.35
C LEU A 55 2.20 15.93 -10.23
N ILE A 56 1.00 15.34 -10.15
CA ILE A 56 0.67 14.36 -9.10
C ILE A 56 1.15 12.94 -9.40
N ILE A 57 1.51 12.62 -10.65
CA ILE A 57 2.05 11.30 -11.04
C ILE A 57 3.27 10.89 -10.19
N PRO A 58 4.36 11.68 -10.08
CA PRO A 58 5.52 11.29 -9.29
C PRO A 58 5.18 11.09 -7.80
N PHE A 59 4.25 11.89 -7.25
CA PHE A 59 3.79 11.74 -5.87
C PHE A 59 2.97 10.47 -5.64
N THR A 60 2.06 10.14 -6.57
CA THR A 60 1.19 8.97 -6.48
C THR A 60 1.97 7.66 -6.68
N ILE A 61 2.83 7.59 -7.70
CA ILE A 61 3.67 6.41 -7.96
C ILE A 61 4.66 6.22 -6.81
N GLY A 62 5.33 7.28 -6.37
CA GLY A 62 6.25 7.24 -5.23
C GLY A 62 5.59 6.76 -3.93
N ALA A 63 4.38 7.22 -3.62
CA ALA A 63 3.63 6.79 -2.45
C ALA A 63 3.20 5.31 -2.52
N SER A 64 2.77 4.84 -3.68
CA SER A 64 2.39 3.44 -3.91
C SER A 64 3.58 2.48 -3.77
N MET A 65 4.75 2.84 -4.31
CA MET A 65 5.97 2.04 -4.20
C MET A 65 6.45 1.94 -2.73
N ARG A 66 6.40 3.05 -1.98
CA ARG A 66 6.77 3.06 -0.54
C ARG A 66 5.83 2.23 0.33
N LYS A 67 4.53 2.13 -0.02
CA LYS A 67 3.63 1.19 0.67
C LYS A 67 4.00 -0.26 0.38
N LYS A 68 4.26 -0.61 -0.88
CA LYS A 68 4.64 -1.98 -1.27
C LYS A 68 5.95 -2.42 -0.63
N SER A 69 6.96 -1.55 -0.50
CA SER A 69 8.21 -1.89 0.18
C SER A 69 8.00 -2.15 1.67
N LYS A 70 7.23 -1.31 2.38
CA LYS A 70 6.90 -1.49 3.80
C LYS A 70 6.09 -2.76 4.08
N LEU A 71 5.20 -3.14 3.16
CA LEU A 71 4.45 -4.40 3.24
C LEU A 71 5.35 -5.63 3.03
N LYS A 72 6.28 -5.58 2.05
CA LYS A 72 7.28 -6.63 1.84
C LYS A 72 8.23 -6.77 3.03
N GLU A 73 8.72 -5.67 3.58
CA GLU A 73 9.62 -5.65 4.74
C GLU A 73 8.93 -6.21 6.00
N LYS A 74 7.66 -5.86 6.24
CA LYS A 74 6.87 -6.45 7.33
C LYS A 74 6.63 -7.95 7.14
N ALA A 75 6.41 -8.41 5.92
CA ALA A 75 6.23 -9.84 5.62
C ALA A 75 7.53 -10.63 5.86
N GLU A 76 8.66 -10.13 5.36
CA GLU A 76 9.97 -10.77 5.53
C GLU A 76 10.41 -10.81 7.00
N ASN A 77 10.16 -9.74 7.76
CA ASN A 77 10.49 -9.69 9.18
C ASN A 77 9.61 -10.62 10.03
N LYS A 78 8.32 -10.79 9.67
CA LYS A 78 7.45 -11.81 10.30
C LYS A 78 7.96 -13.22 10.02
N GLU A 79 8.38 -13.52 8.79
CA GLU A 79 8.88 -14.85 8.42
C GLU A 79 10.20 -15.19 9.14
N LYS A 80 11.10 -14.22 9.29
CA LYS A 80 12.36 -14.38 10.05
C LYS A 80 12.11 -14.61 11.54
N LYS A 81 11.12 -13.93 12.16
CA LYS A 81 10.73 -14.14 13.56
C LYS A 81 10.13 -15.53 13.78
N VAL A 82 9.23 -15.98 12.91
CA VAL A 82 8.62 -17.33 12.99
C VAL A 82 9.66 -18.44 12.80
N LYS A 83 10.65 -18.26 11.91
CA LYS A 83 11.76 -19.22 11.74
C LYS A 83 12.70 -19.26 12.96
N LYS A 84 12.97 -18.12 13.61
CA LYS A 84 13.75 -18.06 14.87
C LYS A 84 13.03 -18.75 16.03
N GLU A 85 11.73 -18.49 16.23
CA GLU A 85 10.94 -19.12 17.29
C GLU A 85 10.82 -20.65 17.11
N LYS A 86 10.69 -21.13 15.87
CA LYS A 86 10.70 -22.57 15.58
C LYS A 86 12.05 -23.23 15.84
N LYS A 87 13.18 -22.55 15.59
CA LYS A 87 14.52 -23.07 15.93
C LYS A 87 14.73 -23.14 17.45
N VAL A 88 14.37 -22.07 18.18
CA VAL A 88 14.51 -22.01 19.66
C VAL A 88 13.63 -23.05 20.36
N LYS A 89 12.42 -23.33 19.85
CA LYS A 89 11.57 -24.43 20.37
C LYS A 89 12.15 -25.82 20.09
N LYS A 90 12.87 -26.01 18.97
CA LYS A 90 13.48 -27.30 18.62
C LYS A 90 14.73 -27.59 19.46
N GLU A 91 15.50 -26.56 19.77
CA GLU A 91 16.66 -26.62 20.68
C GLU A 91 16.23 -26.94 22.12
N LYS A 92 15.22 -26.25 22.67
CA LYS A 92 14.72 -26.52 24.02
C LYS A 92 14.16 -27.94 24.22
N LYS A 93 13.53 -28.52 23.18
CA LYS A 93 13.04 -29.92 23.22
C LYS A 93 14.18 -30.95 23.19
N SER A 94 15.35 -30.61 22.66
CA SER A 94 16.51 -31.51 22.61
C SER A 94 17.31 -31.51 23.91
N THR A 95 17.27 -30.43 24.68
CA THR A 95 17.99 -30.32 25.97
C THR A 95 17.20 -30.89 27.16
N GLN A 96 15.86 -30.86 27.12
CA GLN A 96 15.02 -31.40 28.21
C GLN A 96 14.98 -32.93 28.33
N GLN A 97 15.44 -33.69 27.33
CA GLN A 97 15.49 -35.17 27.42
C GLN A 97 16.74 -35.73 28.11
N ILE A 98 17.69 -34.88 28.55
CA ILE A 98 18.99 -35.33 29.08
C ILE A 98 19.10 -35.12 30.61
N THR A 99 18.13 -34.47 31.26
CA THR A 99 18.24 -34.08 32.69
C THR A 99 17.02 -34.50 33.51
N GLU A 100 16.86 -35.79 33.73
CA GLU A 100 16.16 -36.33 34.91
C GLU A 100 17.09 -37.33 35.61
N PRO A 101 17.79 -36.95 36.70
CA PRO A 101 18.36 -37.91 37.63
C PRO A 101 17.26 -38.35 38.60
N GLY A 102 16.71 -39.55 38.39
CA GLY A 102 15.81 -40.19 39.35
C GLY A 102 16.60 -40.80 40.50
N LEU A 103 16.59 -40.15 41.66
CA LEU A 103 17.08 -40.71 42.93
C LEU A 103 16.27 -40.07 44.07
N GLU A 104 15.22 -40.76 44.52
CA GLU A 104 14.40 -40.56 45.75
C GLU A 104 13.22 -41.57 45.62
N ASN A 105 12.79 -42.42 46.54
CA ASN A 105 13.13 -42.78 47.92
C ASN A 105 12.43 -44.14 48.18
N ASP A 106 13.16 -45.21 48.56
CA ASP A 106 12.57 -46.46 49.07
C ASP A 106 13.11 -46.72 50.49
N GLU A 107 12.68 -45.92 51.46
CA GLU A 107 12.73 -46.28 52.88
C GLU A 107 11.30 -46.45 53.40
N GLN A 108 10.83 -47.69 53.43
CA GLN A 108 9.66 -48.08 54.21
C GLN A 108 10.02 -49.29 55.09
N PHE A 109 10.15 -49.00 56.38
CA PHE A 109 10.44 -49.91 57.49
C PHE A 109 9.35 -51.01 57.65
N PRO A 110 9.69 -52.26 57.99
CA PRO A 110 8.71 -53.32 58.20
C PRO A 110 7.98 -53.20 59.56
N PRO A 111 6.73 -53.69 59.67
CA PRO A 111 5.94 -53.59 60.90
C PRO A 111 6.46 -54.53 62.01
N THR A 112 6.45 -54.01 63.23
CA THR A 112 6.72 -54.72 64.48
C THR A 112 5.66 -55.79 64.77
N VAL A 113 6.08 -57.04 64.99
CA VAL A 113 5.37 -58.04 65.80
C VAL A 113 6.37 -59.10 66.30
N GLY A 114 6.44 -59.28 67.62
CA GLY A 114 7.23 -60.32 68.31
C GLY A 114 8.00 -59.79 69.50
#